data_AF-A0A846DVS0-F1
#
_entry.id   AF-A0A846DVS0-F1
#
_cell.length_a   1.000
_cell.length_b   1.000
_cell.length_c   1.000
_cell.angle_alpha   90.00
_cell.angle_beta   90.00
_cell.angle_gamma   90.00
#
_symmetry.space_group_name_H-M   'P 1'
#
loop_
_entity.id
_entity.type
_entity.pdbx_description
1 polymer ?
#
loop_
_entity_poly.entity_id
_entity_poly.type
_entity_poly.pdbx_seq_one_letter_code
_entity_poly.pdbx_strand_id
1 'polypeptide(L)'
;MQRIQLILTALTLLILPSFALGAIAQTPLPLGVTQAQILNACANNRVVQDLPNPYTDVTPQDWAYEAVLKMYYCGAYRGAIPPQQYQEFLERQQTQGSEPSRPVSTVLPLNP
;
A
#
# COMPACT_ATOMS: atom_id res chain seq x y z
N MET A 1 -15.06 -51.46 -1.59
CA MET A 1 -13.74 -51.07 -1.03
C MET A 1 -12.94 -50.16 -1.98
N GLN A 2 -12.69 -50.53 -3.24
CA GLN A 2 -11.81 -49.78 -4.17
C GLN A 2 -12.31 -48.39 -4.60
N ARG A 3 -13.63 -48.18 -4.69
CA ARG A 3 -14.22 -46.86 -5.03
C ARG A 3 -14.03 -45.81 -3.93
N ILE A 4 -13.97 -46.23 -2.67
CA ILE A 4 -13.78 -45.32 -1.52
C ILE A 4 -12.31 -44.86 -1.46
N GLN A 5 -11.37 -45.75 -1.80
CA GLN A 5 -9.94 -45.44 -1.90
C GLN A 5 -9.63 -44.36 -2.95
N LEU A 6 -10.29 -44.40 -4.11
CA LEU A 6 -10.14 -43.39 -5.17
C LEU A 6 -10.68 -42.00 -4.78
N ILE A 7 -11.70 -41.95 -3.90
CA ILE A 7 -12.27 -40.69 -3.42
C ILE A 7 -11.33 -40.05 -2.39
N LEU A 8 -10.74 -40.84 -1.49
CA LEU A 8 -9.81 -40.31 -0.49
C LEU A 8 -8.53 -39.74 -1.11
N THR A 9 -7.97 -40.38 -2.16
CA THR A 9 -6.76 -39.88 -2.83
C THR A 9 -7.00 -38.60 -3.63
N ALA A 10 -8.17 -38.46 -4.25
CA ALA A 10 -8.57 -37.22 -4.91
C ALA A 10 -8.71 -36.05 -3.93
N LEU A 11 -9.21 -36.31 -2.72
CA LEU A 11 -9.40 -35.28 -1.70
C LEU A 11 -8.06 -34.74 -1.16
N THR A 12 -7.03 -35.58 -1.07
CA THR A 12 -5.71 -35.19 -0.56
C THR A 12 -4.91 -34.31 -1.52
N LEU A 13 -5.17 -34.38 -2.83
CA LEU A 13 -4.48 -33.53 -3.83
C LEU A 13 -5.02 -32.09 -3.87
N LEU A 14 -6.17 -31.81 -3.25
CA LEU A 14 -6.80 -30.48 -3.25
C LEU A 14 -6.28 -29.56 -2.14
N ILE A 15 -5.35 -30.02 -1.29
CA ILE A 15 -4.86 -29.27 -0.13
C ILE A 15 -3.40 -28.85 -0.33
N LEU A 16 -3.01 -28.43 -1.54
CA LEU A 16 -1.74 -27.72 -1.70
C LEU A 16 -1.93 -26.28 -1.19
N PRO A 17 -1.31 -25.88 -0.06
CA PRO A 17 -1.30 -24.49 0.35
C PRO A 17 -0.57 -23.68 -0.72
N SER A 18 -1.28 -22.78 -1.40
CA SER A 18 -0.67 -21.77 -2.24
C SER A 18 0.10 -20.80 -1.34
N PHE A 19 1.35 -21.13 -1.02
CA PHE A 19 2.27 -20.19 -0.40
C PHE A 19 2.59 -19.09 -1.42
N ALA A 20 1.77 -18.04 -1.43
CA ALA A 20 2.09 -16.82 -2.14
C ALA A 20 3.32 -16.19 -1.46
N LEU A 21 4.48 -16.25 -2.12
CA LEU A 21 5.61 -15.40 -1.75
C LEU A 21 5.12 -13.95 -1.84
N GLY A 22 5.12 -13.24 -0.71
CA GLY A 22 4.74 -11.83 -0.66
C GLY A 22 5.61 -11.02 -1.61
N ALA A 23 5.01 -10.44 -2.64
CA ALA A 23 5.68 -9.47 -3.49
C ALA A 23 5.89 -8.18 -2.69
N ILE A 24 7.15 -7.80 -2.47
CA ILE A 24 7.52 -6.48 -1.94
C ILE A 24 7.32 -5.48 -3.07
N ALA A 25 6.12 -4.88 -3.13
CA ALA A 25 5.81 -3.80 -4.05
C ALA A 25 6.48 -2.50 -3.56
N GLN A 26 7.79 -2.36 -3.81
CA GLN A 26 8.45 -1.07 -3.69
C GLN A 26 8.24 -0.36 -5.03
N THR A 27 7.27 0.55 -5.11
CA THR A 27 7.11 1.38 -6.30
C THR A 27 8.20 2.44 -6.25
N PRO A 28 9.23 2.39 -7.11
CA PRO A 28 10.22 3.45 -7.15
C PRO A 28 9.51 4.77 -7.47
N LEU A 29 9.84 5.80 -6.69
CA LEU A 29 9.39 7.16 -6.97
C LEU A 29 9.81 7.55 -8.40
N PRO A 30 8.97 8.29 -9.14
CA PRO A 30 9.37 8.80 -10.45
C PRO A 30 10.66 9.62 -10.31
N LEU A 31 11.59 9.42 -11.25
CA LEU A 31 12.91 10.07 -11.24
C LEU A 31 12.76 11.58 -10.98
N GLY A 32 13.39 12.06 -9.91
CA GLY A 32 13.45 13.49 -9.56
C GLY A 32 12.36 14.00 -8.62
N VAL A 33 11.39 13.17 -8.21
CA VAL A 33 10.36 13.58 -7.23
C VAL A 33 10.83 13.31 -5.81
N THR A 34 10.86 14.36 -4.98
CA THR A 34 11.25 14.24 -3.55
C THR A 34 10.03 13.98 -2.65
N GLN A 35 10.27 13.35 -1.50
CA GLN A 35 9.23 13.12 -0.49
C GLN A 35 8.59 14.44 0.01
N ALA A 36 9.40 15.48 0.17
CA ALA A 36 8.92 16.81 0.59
C ALA A 36 7.98 17.44 -0.46
N GLN A 37 8.30 17.27 -1.75
CA GLN A 37 7.44 17.74 -2.85
C GLN A 37 6.10 17.00 -2.87
N ILE A 38 6.12 15.68 -2.65
CA ILE A 38 4.90 14.87 -2.54
C ILE A 38 4.05 15.33 -1.37
N LEU A 39 4.66 15.48 -0.18
CA LEU A 39 3.95 15.93 1.02
C LEU A 39 3.32 17.31 0.84
N ASN A 40 4.06 18.24 0.24
CA ASN A 40 3.54 19.56 -0.06
C ASN A 40 2.36 19.49 -1.05
N ALA A 41 2.47 18.71 -2.12
CA ALA A 41 1.40 18.55 -3.10
C ALA A 41 0.15 17.90 -2.49
N CYS A 42 0.34 16.88 -1.64
CA CYS A 42 -0.76 16.20 -0.95
C CYS A 42 -1.44 17.11 0.08
N ALA A 43 -0.68 17.88 0.86
CA ALA A 43 -1.21 18.79 1.87
C ALA A 43 -2.00 19.97 1.26
N ASN A 44 -1.58 20.44 0.08
CA ASN A 44 -2.22 21.57 -0.62
C ASN A 44 -3.22 21.13 -1.70
N ASN A 45 -3.53 19.84 -1.81
CA ASN A 45 -4.41 19.30 -2.85
C ASN A 45 -3.97 19.66 -4.29
N ARG A 46 -2.65 19.68 -4.55
CA ARG A 46 -2.04 20.06 -5.84
C ARG A 46 -1.30 18.93 -6.56
N VAL A 47 -1.66 17.68 -6.28
CA VAL A 47 -0.98 16.48 -6.84
C VAL A 47 -0.96 16.50 -8.37
N VAL A 48 -2.08 16.82 -9.01
CA VAL A 48 -2.19 16.84 -10.48
C VAL A 48 -1.35 17.95 -11.12
N GLN A 49 -1.14 19.06 -10.42
CA GLN A 49 -0.42 20.22 -10.97
C GLN A 49 1.09 20.11 -10.74
N ASP A 50 1.49 19.59 -9.57
CA ASP A 50 2.86 19.69 -9.08
C ASP A 50 3.68 18.39 -9.28
N LEU A 51 3.04 17.27 -9.64
CA LEU A 51 3.67 15.94 -9.75
C LEU A 51 3.42 15.30 -11.13
N PRO A 52 4.41 14.56 -11.67
CA PRO A 52 4.28 13.92 -12.97
C PRO A 52 3.27 12.77 -12.94
N ASN A 53 2.72 12.42 -14.10
CA ASN A 53 1.88 11.22 -14.21
C ASN A 53 2.75 9.96 -14.25
N PRO A 54 2.62 9.02 -13.30
CA PRO A 54 3.38 7.77 -13.30
C PRO A 54 2.75 6.68 -14.19
N TYR A 55 1.55 6.90 -14.72
CA TYR A 55 0.78 5.92 -15.50
C TYR A 55 0.73 6.30 -16.98
N THR A 56 0.82 5.30 -17.87
CA THR A 56 0.72 5.50 -19.32
C THR A 56 -0.72 5.31 -19.83
N ASP A 57 -1.52 4.57 -19.09
CA ASP A 57 -2.90 4.17 -19.39
C ASP A 57 -3.96 5.06 -18.72
N VAL A 58 -3.55 5.92 -17.79
CA VAL A 58 -4.42 6.87 -17.09
C VAL A 58 -4.05 8.28 -17.53
N THR A 59 -4.95 8.95 -18.24
CA THR A 59 -4.74 10.24 -18.89
C THR A 59 -5.51 11.37 -18.19
N PRO A 60 -5.11 12.65 -18.33
CA PRO A 60 -5.81 13.77 -17.69
C PRO A 60 -7.30 13.91 -18.05
N GLN A 61 -7.74 13.29 -19.15
CA GLN A 61 -9.15 13.30 -19.58
C GLN A 61 -9.99 12.24 -18.86
N ASP A 62 -9.37 11.26 -18.21
CA ASP A 62 -10.08 10.20 -17.50
C ASP A 62 -10.71 10.70 -16.21
N TRP A 63 -11.95 10.29 -15.95
CA TRP A 63 -12.71 10.69 -14.77
C TRP A 63 -12.01 10.33 -13.44
N ALA A 64 -11.16 9.30 -13.46
CA ALA A 64 -10.44 8.80 -12.29
C ALA A 64 -9.02 9.37 -12.14
N TYR A 65 -8.56 10.21 -13.07
CA TYR A 65 -7.17 10.67 -13.16
C TYR A 65 -6.66 11.23 -11.83
N GLU A 66 -7.37 12.20 -11.26
CA GLU A 66 -6.98 12.85 -10.01
C GLU A 66 -6.97 11.86 -8.83
N ALA A 67 -7.95 10.97 -8.76
CA ALA A 67 -8.06 9.99 -7.68
C ALA A 67 -6.88 8.99 -7.72
N VAL A 68 -6.54 8.51 -8.92
CA VAL A 68 -5.43 7.58 -9.14
C VAL A 68 -4.09 8.22 -8.78
N LEU A 69 -3.84 9.45 -9.23
CA LEU A 69 -2.60 10.18 -8.89
C LEU A 69 -2.49 10.43 -7.37
N LYS A 70 -3.58 10.85 -6.71
CA LYS A 70 -3.60 11.02 -5.26
C LYS A 70 -3.37 9.71 -4.52
N MET A 71 -3.89 8.60 -5.03
CA MET A 71 -3.68 7.29 -4.43
C MET A 71 -2.22 6.84 -4.54
N TYR A 72 -1.60 7.04 -5.71
CA TYR A 72 -0.19 6.73 -5.93
C TYR A 72 0.73 7.54 -5.02
N TYR A 73 0.55 8.86 -4.97
CA TYR A 73 1.47 9.75 -4.26
C TYR A 73 1.16 9.90 -2.77
N CYS A 74 -0.10 10.07 -2.41
CA CYS A 74 -0.47 10.40 -1.03
C CYS A 74 -0.73 9.16 -0.17
N GLY A 75 -0.91 7.97 -0.76
CA GLY A 75 -1.12 6.73 0.00
C GLY A 75 -2.31 6.85 0.95
N ALA A 76 -2.08 6.73 2.26
CA ALA A 76 -3.08 6.94 3.32
C ALA A 76 -3.17 8.40 3.81
N TYR A 77 -2.20 9.26 3.46
CA TYR A 77 -2.21 10.66 3.84
C TYR A 77 -3.28 11.42 3.07
N ARG A 78 -4.15 12.12 3.81
CA ARG A 78 -5.27 12.92 3.28
C ARG A 78 -5.31 14.33 3.90
N GLY A 79 -4.21 14.78 4.50
CA GLY A 79 -4.15 16.07 5.20
C GLY A 79 -4.82 16.08 6.58
N ALA A 80 -5.13 14.90 7.16
CA ALA A 80 -5.74 14.80 8.48
C ALA A 80 -4.80 15.19 9.64
N ILE A 81 -3.49 15.18 9.40
CA ILE A 81 -2.45 15.62 10.34
C ILE A 81 -1.49 16.57 9.62
N PRO A 82 -0.75 17.43 10.35
CA PRO A 82 0.28 18.27 9.75
C PRO A 82 1.33 17.45 8.98
N PRO A 83 1.85 17.96 7.86
CA PRO A 83 2.80 17.21 7.01
C PRO A 83 4.10 16.86 7.73
N GLN A 84 4.55 17.72 8.65
CA GLN A 84 5.73 17.48 9.50
C GLN A 84 5.55 16.23 10.36
N GLN A 85 4.39 16.11 11.02
CA GLN A 85 4.07 14.96 11.86
C GLN A 85 3.98 13.67 11.02
N TYR A 86 3.41 13.74 9.81
CA TYR A 86 3.39 12.59 8.90
C TYR A 86 4.79 12.15 8.46
N GLN A 87 5.69 13.11 8.20
CA GLN A 87 7.07 12.81 7.83
C GLN A 87 7.81 12.05 8.94
N GLU A 88 7.65 12.47 10.21
CA GLU A 88 8.20 11.74 11.35
C GLU A 88 7.67 10.30 11.46
N PHE A 89 6.41 10.06 11.09
CA PHE A 89 5.86 8.70 11.04
C PHE A 89 6.49 7.85 9.94
N LEU A 90 6.76 8.43 8.77
CA LEU A 90 7.42 7.73 7.66
C LEU A 90 8.86 7.37 8.01
N GLU A 91 9.61 8.29 8.63
CA GLU A 91 10.99 8.08 9.07
C GLU A 91 11.08 6.96 10.12
N ARG A 92 10.12 6.93 11.06
CA ARG A 92 10.01 5.85 12.06
C ARG A 92 9.68 4.49 11.43
N GLN A 93 8.83 4.44 10.41
CA GLN A 93 8.56 3.18 9.69
C GLN A 93 9.78 2.65 8.95
N GLN A 94 10.55 3.52 8.29
CA GLN A 94 11.76 3.10 7.58
C GLN A 94 12.83 2.54 8.53
N THR A 95 12.93 3.07 9.74
CA THR A 95 13.87 2.59 10.77
C THR A 95 13.40 1.34 11.50
N GLN A 96 12.09 1.08 11.59
CA GLN A 96 11.53 -0.11 12.25
C GLN A 96 11.25 -1.29 11.30
N GLY A 97 11.29 -1.10 9.98
CA GLY A 97 11.01 -2.13 8.97
C GLY A 97 12.05 -3.26 8.83
N SER A 98 13.07 -3.32 9.69
CA SER A 98 14.07 -4.40 9.73
C SER A 98 13.82 -5.43 10.85
N GLU A 99 12.77 -5.31 11.65
CA GLU A 99 12.44 -6.25 12.73
C GLU A 99 11.32 -7.23 12.34
N PRO A 100 11.45 -8.56 12.59
CA PRO A 100 10.46 -9.54 12.14
C PRO A 100 9.11 -9.35 12.86
N SER A 101 8.08 -9.01 12.08
CA SER A 101 6.65 -9.22 12.33
C SER A 101 6.22 -9.29 13.80
N ARG A 102 6.09 -8.14 14.47
CA ARG A 102 5.32 -8.08 15.70
C ARG A 102 3.82 -8.11 15.33
N PRO A 103 3.00 -9.00 15.91
CA PRO A 103 1.58 -9.02 15.61
C PRO A 103 0.97 -7.67 15.99
N VAL A 104 0.19 -7.10 15.07
CA VAL A 104 -0.63 -5.90 15.28
C VAL A 104 -1.51 -6.17 16.50
N SER A 105 -1.10 -5.63 17.65
CA SER A 105 -1.88 -5.69 18.88
C SER A 105 -3.00 -4.66 18.73
N THR A 106 -4.13 -5.10 18.21
CA THR A 106 -5.39 -4.35 18.26
C THR A 106 -5.79 -4.20 19.72
N VAL A 107 -5.35 -3.12 20.36
CA VAL A 107 -5.94 -2.63 21.61
C VAL A 107 -6.56 -1.28 21.28
N LEU A 108 -7.82 -1.32 20.86
CA LEU A 108 -8.69 -0.16 20.89
C LEU A 108 -9.15 0.00 22.34
N PRO A 109 -8.75 1.05 23.08
CA PRO A 109 -9.32 1.29 24.40
C PRO A 109 -10.75 1.77 24.21
N LEU A 110 -11.72 0.87 24.40
CA LEU A 110 -13.08 1.25 24.78
C LEU A 110 -12.99 1.77 26.22
N ASN A 111 -13.12 3.08 26.39
CA ASN A 111 -13.32 3.67 27.72
C ASN A 111 -14.84 3.77 27.96
N PRO A 112 -15.36 3.32 29.13
CA PRO A 112 -16.79 3.32 29.50
C PRO A 112 -17.47 4.69 29.47
#